data_AF-A0AAU9YVG1-F1
#
_entry.id   AF-A0AAU9YVG1-F1
#
_cell.length_a   1.000
_cell.length_b   1.000
_cell.length_c   1.000
_cell.angle_alpha   90.00
_cell.angle_beta   90.00
_cell.angle_gamma   90.00
#
_symmetry.space_group_name_H-M   'P 1'
#
loop_
_entity.id
_entity.type
_entity.pdbx_description
1 polymer ?
#
loop_
_entity_poly.entity_id
_entity_poly.type
_entity_poly.pdbx_seq_one_letter_code
_entity_poly.pdbx_strand_id
1 'polypeptide(L)'
;MSSKGKKRVVLPTRPAPPTVEQILEDVRGAPAHDPVFTALAPEDPPDSSPRAEDPEGQHEQIYQQSRAYVAMNEKLRQAKDTLRQKFEDLRQAGQRLERDVSQVTSATS
;
A
#
# COMPACT_ATOMS: atom_id res chain seq x y z
N MET A 1 -58.32 -27.41 -58.36
CA MET A 1 -58.79 -27.30 -56.97
C MET A 1 -58.14 -28.38 -56.11
N SER A 2 -57.76 -28.02 -54.89
CA SER A 2 -57.50 -28.88 -53.72
C SER A 2 -56.04 -29.02 -53.27
N SER A 3 -55.75 -28.28 -52.21
CA SER A 3 -54.51 -28.17 -51.43
C SER A 3 -54.41 -29.33 -50.44
N LYS A 4 -53.37 -30.17 -50.50
CA LYS A 4 -53.09 -31.15 -49.42
C LYS A 4 -52.06 -30.56 -48.45
N GLY A 5 -52.53 -30.36 -47.23
CA GLY A 5 -51.95 -29.51 -46.18
C GLY A 5 -50.60 -29.97 -45.64
N LYS A 6 -49.81 -28.97 -45.23
CA LYS A 6 -48.52 -29.13 -44.55
C LYS A 6 -48.78 -29.72 -43.15
N LYS A 7 -48.26 -30.92 -42.88
CA LYS A 7 -48.24 -31.49 -41.52
C LYS A 7 -47.39 -30.58 -40.64
N ARG A 8 -48.03 -29.84 -39.73
CA ARG A 8 -47.35 -29.04 -38.72
C ARG A 8 -46.66 -30.00 -37.77
N VAL A 9 -45.34 -30.03 -37.78
CA VAL A 9 -44.54 -30.74 -36.78
C VAL A 9 -44.81 -30.04 -35.44
N VAL A 10 -45.58 -30.69 -34.57
CA VAL A 10 -45.86 -30.19 -33.22
C VAL A 10 -44.66 -30.55 -32.37
N LEU A 11 -43.93 -29.54 -31.90
CA LEU A 11 -42.81 -29.74 -30.99
C LEU A 11 -43.32 -30.28 -29.64
N PRO A 12 -42.54 -31.13 -28.96
CA PRO A 12 -42.88 -31.59 -27.63
C PRO A 12 -43.07 -30.40 -26.68
N THR A 13 -43.97 -30.55 -25.71
CA THR A 13 -44.22 -29.50 -24.72
C THR A 13 -43.00 -29.33 -23.83
N ARG A 14 -42.63 -28.07 -23.57
CA ARG A 14 -41.54 -27.74 -22.65
C ARG A 14 -41.88 -28.27 -21.26
N PRO A 15 -40.93 -28.87 -20.52
CA PRO A 15 -41.16 -29.23 -19.13
C PRO A 15 -41.49 -27.99 -18.29
N ALA A 16 -42.20 -28.21 -17.19
CA ALA A 16 -42.44 -27.17 -16.20
C ALA A 16 -41.10 -26.69 -15.63
N PRO A 17 -40.98 -25.40 -15.27
CA PRO A 17 -39.81 -24.92 -14.55
C PRO A 17 -39.70 -25.62 -13.19
N PRO A 18 -38.48 -25.72 -12.63
CA PRO A 18 -38.26 -26.32 -11.32
C PRO A 18 -38.98 -25.54 -10.21
N THR A 19 -39.32 -26.21 -9.12
CA THR A 19 -39.88 -25.56 -7.94
C THR A 19 -38.79 -24.92 -7.08
N VAL A 20 -39.19 -24.01 -6.18
CA VAL A 20 -38.25 -23.33 -5.28
C VAL A 20 -37.54 -24.34 -4.37
N GLU A 21 -38.26 -25.37 -3.93
CA GLU A 21 -37.73 -26.41 -3.05
C GLU A 21 -36.60 -27.19 -3.71
N GLN A 22 -36.76 -27.52 -4.99
CA GLN A 22 -35.75 -28.23 -5.79
C GLN A 22 -34.50 -27.36 -5.97
N ILE A 23 -34.68 -26.07 -6.25
CA ILE A 23 -33.55 -25.14 -6.36
C ILE A 23 -32.79 -25.05 -5.02
N LEU A 24 -33.50 -24.98 -3.89
CA LEU A 24 -32.87 -24.91 -2.58
C LEU A 24 -32.20 -26.23 -2.17
N GLU A 25 -32.70 -27.37 -2.62
CA GLU A 25 -32.05 -28.66 -2.46
C GLU A 25 -30.72 -28.70 -3.21
N ASP A 26 -30.71 -28.30 -4.49
CA ASP A 26 -29.51 -28.24 -5.31
C ASP A 26 -28.47 -27.29 -4.70
N VAL A 27 -28.89 -26.11 -4.24
CA VAL A 27 -28.01 -25.14 -3.58
C VAL A 27 -27.41 -25.70 -2.27
N ARG A 28 -28.19 -26.43 -1.47
CA ARG A 28 -27.67 -27.02 -0.22
C ARG A 28 -26.78 -28.23 -0.47
N GLY A 29 -27.01 -28.96 -1.55
CA GLY A 29 -26.21 -30.13 -1.94
C GLY A 29 -24.93 -29.77 -2.70
N ALA A 30 -24.82 -28.55 -3.20
CA ALA A 30 -23.67 -28.10 -3.96
C ALA A 30 -22.39 -28.02 -3.08
N PRO A 31 -21.22 -28.43 -3.63
CA PRO A 31 -19.98 -28.42 -2.88
C PRO A 31 -19.51 -26.99 -2.56
N ALA A 32 -18.72 -26.83 -1.50
CA ALA A 32 -18.22 -25.50 -1.10
C ALA A 32 -17.34 -24.81 -2.17
N HIS A 33 -16.74 -25.59 -3.08
CA HIS A 33 -15.94 -25.09 -4.21
C HIS A 33 -16.75 -24.90 -5.50
N ASP A 34 -18.08 -25.01 -5.45
CA ASP A 34 -18.93 -24.77 -6.61
C ASP A 34 -18.79 -23.31 -7.08
N PRO A 35 -18.65 -23.06 -8.39
CA PRO A 35 -18.63 -21.72 -8.97
C PRO A 35 -19.77 -20.81 -8.51
N VAL A 36 -20.96 -21.35 -8.19
CA VAL A 36 -22.07 -20.57 -7.63
C VAL A 36 -21.69 -19.85 -6.35
N PHE A 37 -20.79 -20.43 -5.54
CA PHE A 37 -20.33 -19.85 -4.28
C PHE A 37 -18.97 -19.16 -4.40
N THR A 38 -18.14 -19.58 -5.35
CA THR A 38 -16.76 -19.05 -5.48
C THR A 38 -16.63 -17.94 -6.51
N ALA A 39 -17.52 -17.82 -7.50
CA ALA A 39 -17.40 -16.80 -8.56
C ALA A 39 -17.53 -15.35 -8.07
N LEU A 40 -18.10 -15.15 -6.88
CA LEU A 40 -18.20 -13.84 -6.21
C LEU A 40 -17.33 -13.78 -4.95
N ALA A 41 -16.67 -14.87 -4.58
CA ALA A 41 -15.67 -14.82 -3.53
C ALA A 41 -14.49 -13.99 -4.06
N PRO A 42 -13.95 -13.05 -3.27
CA PRO A 42 -12.65 -12.47 -3.58
C PRO A 42 -11.68 -13.63 -3.80
N GLU A 43 -10.94 -13.62 -4.91
CA GLU A 43 -9.87 -14.57 -5.16
C GLU A 43 -8.84 -14.45 -4.03
N ASP A 44 -9.01 -15.23 -2.96
CA ASP A 44 -7.96 -15.41 -1.98
C ASP A 44 -6.87 -16.23 -2.68
N PRO A 45 -5.65 -15.68 -2.82
CA PRO A 45 -4.58 -16.36 -3.56
C PRO A 45 -4.29 -17.73 -2.92
N PRO A 46 -3.93 -18.74 -3.75
CA PRO A 46 -3.72 -20.10 -3.27
C PRO A 46 -2.51 -20.13 -2.31
N ASP A 47 -2.73 -20.65 -1.11
CA ASP A 47 -1.74 -21.14 -0.16
C ASP A 47 -0.41 -20.37 -0.12
N SER A 48 -0.49 -19.12 0.30
CA SER A 48 0.44 -18.66 1.33
C SER A 48 -0.41 -18.49 2.57
N SER A 49 -0.24 -19.37 3.56
CA SER A 49 -0.88 -19.15 4.86
C SER A 49 -0.66 -17.69 5.24
N PRO A 50 -1.69 -16.87 5.50
CA PRO A 50 -1.46 -15.70 6.30
C PRO A 50 -1.19 -16.30 7.67
N ARG A 51 0.08 -16.55 8.01
CA ARG A 51 0.50 -16.29 9.38
C ARG A 51 0.07 -14.85 9.56
N ALA A 52 -1.12 -14.64 10.15
CA ALA A 52 -1.81 -13.36 10.21
C ALA A 52 -0.75 -12.28 10.39
N GLU A 53 -0.40 -11.59 9.30
CA GLU A 53 0.55 -10.50 9.39
C GLU A 53 -0.23 -9.48 10.18
N ASP A 54 0.08 -9.38 11.47
CA ASP A 54 -0.60 -8.50 12.41
C ASP A 54 -0.55 -7.09 11.81
N PRO A 55 -1.65 -6.63 11.19
CA PRO A 55 -1.63 -5.39 10.45
C PRO A 55 -1.49 -4.22 11.43
N GLU A 56 -1.93 -4.40 12.67
CA GLU A 56 -1.75 -3.44 13.75
C GLU A 56 -0.27 -3.38 14.16
N GLY A 57 0.39 -4.53 14.33
CA GLY A 57 1.83 -4.60 14.60
C GLY A 57 2.69 -3.95 13.51
N GLN A 58 2.32 -4.13 12.23
CA GLN A 58 3.02 -3.49 11.12
C GLN A 58 2.81 -1.96 11.10
N HIS A 59 1.59 -1.49 11.35
CA HIS A 59 1.29 -0.06 11.44
C HIS A 59 2.03 0.61 12.61
N GLU A 60 2.05 -0.04 13.79
CA GLU A 60 2.77 0.44 14.97
C GLU A 60 4.28 0.52 14.70
N GLN A 61 4.85 -0.49 14.01
CA GLN A 61 6.26 -0.46 13.62
C GLN A 61 6.59 0.71 12.69
N ILE A 62 5.76 0.96 11.67
CA ILE A 62 5.95 2.10 10.75
C ILE A 62 5.82 3.42 11.50
N TYR A 63 4.86 3.53 12.42
CA TYR A 63 4.69 4.71 13.25
C TYR A 63 5.93 5.00 14.10
N GLN A 64 6.47 3.98 14.76
CA GLN A 64 7.69 4.10 15.57
C GLN A 64 8.90 4.49 14.71
N GLN A 65 9.04 3.90 13.52
CA GLN A 65 10.10 4.25 12.58
C GLN A 65 9.99 5.71 12.12
N SER A 66 8.79 6.17 11.78
CA SER A 66 8.52 7.57 11.41
C SER A 66 8.89 8.52 12.54
N ARG A 67 8.48 8.21 13.78
CA ARG A 67 8.83 8.98 14.98
C ARG A 67 10.33 9.06 15.21
N ALA A 68 11.04 7.94 15.09
CA ALA A 68 12.49 7.89 15.23
C ALA A 68 13.20 8.72 14.15
N TYR A 69 12.72 8.63 12.90
CA TYR A 69 13.24 9.42 11.78
C TYR A 69 13.08 10.93 12.00
N VAL A 70 11.91 11.38 12.44
CA VAL A 70 11.65 12.81 12.72
C VAL A 70 12.56 13.31 13.84
N ALA A 71 12.65 12.57 14.95
CA ALA A 71 13.51 12.93 16.07
C ALA A 71 15.00 12.99 15.68
N MET A 72 15.46 12.08 14.81
CA MET A 72 16.83 12.12 14.29
C MET A 72 17.05 13.33 13.38
N ASN A 73 16.09 13.66 12.52
CA ASN A 73 16.17 14.83 11.65
C ASN A 73 16.26 16.14 12.43
N GLU A 74 15.49 16.27 13.52
CA GLU A 74 15.57 17.44 14.40
C GLU A 74 16.97 17.60 15.00
N LYS A 75 17.56 16.50 15.49
CA LYS A 75 18.95 16.50 16.01
C LYS A 75 19.95 16.89 14.93
N LEU A 76 19.79 16.37 13.71
CA LEU A 76 20.67 16.72 12.58
C LEU A 76 20.56 18.20 12.21
N ARG A 77 19.35 18.79 12.22
CA ARG A 77 19.17 20.23 12.01
C ARG A 77 19.89 21.06 13.06
N GLN A 78 19.71 20.73 14.34
CA GLN A 78 20.40 21.41 15.43
C GLN A 78 21.93 21.32 15.32
N ALA A 79 22.44 20.14 14.99
CA ALA A 79 23.88 19.93 14.78
C ALA A 79 24.41 20.75 13.60
N LYS A 80 23.67 20.81 12.48
CA LYS A 80 24.00 21.63 11.32
C LYS A 80 24.05 23.12 11.67
N ASP A 81 23.06 23.62 12.39
CA ASP A 81 22.99 25.03 12.79
C ASP A 81 24.15 25.38 13.73
N THR A 82 24.45 24.50 14.69
CA THR A 82 25.61 24.64 15.59
C THR A 82 26.93 24.66 14.82
N LEU A 83 27.10 23.76 13.85
CA LEU A 83 28.30 23.70 13.03
C LEU A 83 28.47 24.98 12.20
N ARG A 84 27.37 25.49 11.64
CA ARG A 84 27.36 26.75 10.90
C ARG A 84 27.81 27.92 11.78
N GLN A 85 27.30 28.00 13.01
CA GLN A 85 27.72 29.05 13.95
C GLN A 85 29.22 28.98 14.23
N LYS A 86 29.74 27.78 14.55
CA LYS A 86 31.18 27.59 14.82
C LYS A 86 32.05 27.97 13.62
N PHE A 87 31.59 27.68 12.41
CA PHE A 87 32.31 28.06 11.19
C PHE A 87 32.41 29.58 11.04
N GLU A 88 31.31 30.31 11.26
CA GLU A 88 31.33 31.77 11.21
C GLU A 88 32.22 32.37 12.29
N ASP A 89 32.18 31.82 13.52
CA ASP A 89 33.05 32.28 14.61
C ASP A 89 34.53 32.10 14.26
N LEU A 90 34.91 30.92 13.74
CA LEU A 90 36.27 30.64 13.28
C LEU A 90 36.68 31.56 12.13
N ARG A 91 35.79 31.81 11.17
CA ARG A 91 36.05 32.70 10.05
C ARG A 91 36.32 34.13 10.53
N GLN A 92 35.54 34.63 11.47
CA GLN A 92 35.75 35.95 12.07
C GLN A 92 37.07 36.03 12.84
N ALA A 93 37.37 35.01 13.65
CA ALA A 93 38.63 34.92 14.38
C ALA A 93 39.84 34.91 13.42
N GLY A 94 39.76 34.15 12.33
CA GLY A 94 40.80 34.11 11.30
C GLY A 94 41.03 35.47 10.64
N GLN A 95 39.96 36.20 10.29
CA GLN A 95 40.09 37.55 9.74
C GLN A 95 40.71 38.54 10.73
N ARG A 96 40.38 38.42 12.03
CA ARG A 96 40.99 39.28 13.06
C ARG A 96 42.49 39.01 13.15
N LEU A 97 42.85 37.73 13.24
CA LEU A 97 44.24 37.32 13.26
C LEU A 97 45.02 37.82 12.03
N GLU A 98 44.45 37.73 10.84
CA GLU A 98 45.07 38.22 9.61
C GLU A 98 45.32 39.74 9.65
N ARG A 99 44.37 40.52 10.16
CA ARG A 99 44.55 41.97 10.37
C ARG A 99 45.64 42.25 11.39
N ASP A 100 45.65 41.54 12.51
CA ASP A 100 46.63 41.73 13.58
C ASP A 100 48.05 41.41 13.08
N VAL A 101 48.22 40.30 12.34
CA VAL A 101 49.49 39.94 11.69
C VAL A 101 49.91 41.03 10.71
N SER A 102 49.00 41.51 9.86
CA SER A 102 49.29 42.56 8.88
C SER A 102 49.78 43.84 9.55
N GLN A 103 49.15 44.25 10.66
CA GLN A 103 49.57 45.44 11.43
C GLN A 103 50.95 45.28 12.06
N VAL A 104 51.27 44.09 12.60
CA VAL A 104 52.60 43.83 13.16
C VAL A 104 53.65 43.89 12.07
N THR A 105 53.40 43.25 10.92
CA THR A 105 54.37 43.21 9.81
C THR A 105 54.65 44.60 9.23
N SER A 106 53.66 45.49 9.17
CA SER A 106 53.83 46.87 8.71
C SER A 106 54.47 47.79 9.75
N ALA A 107 54.35 47.48 11.04
CA ALA A 107 55.01 48.22 12.11
C ALA A 107 56.49 47.86 12.28
N THR A 108 56.89 46.65 11.85
CA THR A 108 58.29 46.19 11.89
C THR A 108 59.07 46.39 10.59
N SER A 109 58.42 46.87 9.51
CA SER A 109 59.07 47.24 8.24
C SER A 109 59.37 48.74 8.23
#